data_AF-A0A7J4EEH1-F1
#
_entry.id   AF-A0A7J4EEH1-F1
#
_cell.length_a   1.000
_cell.length_b   1.000
_cell.length_c   1.000
_cell.angle_alpha   90.00
_cell.angle_beta   90.00
_cell.angle_gamma   90.00
#
_symmetry.space_group_name_H-M   'P 1'
#
loop_
_entity.id
_entity.type
_entity.pdbx_description
1 polymer ?
#
loop_
_entity_poly.entity_id
_entity_poly.type
_entity_poly.pdbx_seq_one_letter_code
_entity_poly.pdbx_strand_id
1 'polypeptide(L)' 'MDDLTVGREKAARFFHLFLRVMLTGFDEMEMQERLELVELLGFMLQLGFENIYGRLLTLEKRVMELEKKT' A
#
# COMPACT_ATOMS: atom_id res chain seq x y z
N MET A 1 -2.07 -7.40 -19.67
CA MET A 1 -2.76 -7.09 -18.40
C MET A 1 -1.92 -6.00 -17.76
N ASP A 2 -2.43 -4.79 -17.64
CA ASP A 2 -1.62 -3.62 -17.25
C ASP A 2 -1.31 -3.63 -15.75
N ASP A 3 -0.12 -3.16 -15.36
CA ASP A 3 0.35 -3.13 -13.95
C ASP A 3 -0.63 -2.39 -13.02
N LEU A 4 -1.36 -1.40 -13.54
CA LEU A 4 -2.38 -0.66 -12.80
C LEU A 4 -3.59 -1.54 -12.44
N THR A 5 -3.97 -2.46 -13.33
CA THR A 5 -5.08 -3.39 -13.12
C THR A 5 -4.71 -4.43 -12.07
N VAL A 6 -3.49 -4.96 -12.14
CA VAL A 6 -2.96 -5.91 -11.14
C VAL A 6 -2.91 -5.28 -9.75
N GLY A 7 -2.47 -4.02 -9.64
CA GLY A 7 -2.45 -3.31 -8.36
C GLY A 7 -3.84 -3.10 -7.75
N ARG A 8 -4.84 -2.79 -8.59
CA ARG A 8 -6.24 -2.63 -8.15
C ARG A 8 -6.85 -3.94 -7.65
N GLU A 9 -6.59 -5.04 -8.34
CA GLU A 9 -7.07 -6.37 -7.93
C GLU A 9 -6.48 -6.79 -6.59
N LYS A 10 -5.16 -6.60 -6.39
CA LYS A 10 -4.50 -6.85 -5.11
C LYS A 10 -5.06 -5.99 -3.98
N ALA A 11 -5.30 -4.71 -4.22
CA ALA A 11 -5.89 -3.82 -3.23
C ALA A 11 -7.32 -4.24 -2.86
N ALA A 12 -8.15 -4.61 -3.85
CA ALA A 12 -9.50 -5.10 -3.59
C ALA A 12 -9.48 -6.40 -2.78
N ARG A 13 -8.57 -7.33 -3.10
CA ARG A 13 -8.38 -8.57 -2.34
C ARG A 13 -7.93 -8.30 -0.91
N PHE A 14 -7.02 -7.35 -0.71
CA PHE A 14 -6.60 -6.90 0.61
C PHE A 14 -7.79 -6.39 1.43
N PHE A 15 -8.60 -5.49 0.87
CA PHE A 15 -9.77 -4.95 1.58
C PHE A 15 -10.79 -6.03 1.92
N HIS A 16 -11.00 -7.00 1.02
CA HIS A 16 -11.89 -8.13 1.28
C HIS A 16 -11.41 -8.96 2.49
N LEU A 17 -10.13 -9.36 2.51
CA LEU A 17 -9.57 -10.13 3.62
C LEU A 17 -9.48 -9.32 4.92
N PHE A 18 -9.18 -8.02 4.84
CA PHE A 18 -9.17 -7.11 5.98
C PHE A 18 -10.56 -6.99 6.63
N LEU A 19 -11.60 -6.79 5.82
CA LEU A 19 -12.98 -6.76 6.33
C LEU A 19 -13.37 -8.09 6.97
N ARG A 20 -12.90 -9.20 6.41
CA ARG A 20 -13.11 -10.52 7.01
C ARG A 20 -12.44 -10.63 8.38
N VAL A 21 -11.17 -10.22 8.52
CA VAL A 21 -10.51 -10.13 9.84
C VAL A 21 -11.32 -9.31 10.83
N MET A 22 -11.82 -8.14 10.42
CA MET A 22 -12.60 -7.26 11.28
C MET A 22 -13.93 -7.88 11.75
N LEU A 23 -14.52 -8.76 10.94
CA LEU A 23 -15.81 -9.38 11.21
C LEU A 23 -15.72 -10.72 11.94
N THR A 24 -14.77 -11.58 11.57
CA THR A 24 -14.67 -12.95 12.08
C THR A 24 -13.47 -13.17 12.99
N GLY A 25 -12.50 -12.25 13.03
CA GLY A 25 -11.22 -12.44 13.71
C GLY A 25 -10.20 -13.15 12.82
N PHE A 26 -8.92 -12.85 13.04
CA PHE A 26 -7.82 -13.40 12.24
C PHE A 26 -7.62 -14.89 12.46
N ASP A 27 -7.75 -15.38 13.70
CA ASP A 27 -7.50 -16.78 14.04
C ASP A 27 -8.55 -17.74 13.48
N GLU A 28 -9.75 -17.23 13.21
CA GLU A 28 -10.87 -17.96 12.59
C GLU A 28 -10.73 -18.07 11.05
N MET A 29 -9.72 -17.43 10.46
CA MET A 29 -9.46 -17.51 9.02
C MET A 29 -8.59 -18.72 8.67
N GLU A 30 -8.80 -19.23 7.46
CA GLU A 30 -7.96 -20.27 6.89
C GLU A 30 -6.50 -19.80 6.82
N MET A 31 -5.55 -20.71 7.06
CA MET A 31 -4.11 -20.37 7.08
C MET A 31 -3.67 -19.73 5.75
N GLN A 32 -4.19 -20.21 4.63
CA GLN A 32 -3.88 -19.65 3.31
C GLN A 32 -4.34 -18.19 3.18
N GLU A 33 -5.51 -17.85 3.71
CA GLU A 33 -6.04 -16.48 3.67
C GLU A 33 -5.25 -15.55 4.60
N ARG A 34 -4.78 -16.07 5.73
CA ARG A 34 -3.89 -15.34 6.64
C ARG A 34 -2.56 -15.00 5.98
N LEU A 35 -1.94 -15.98 5.33
CA LEU A 35 -0.69 -15.78 4.58
C LEU A 35 -0.88 -14.77 3.45
N GLU A 36 -1.95 -14.93 2.66
CA GLU A 36 -2.29 -14.01 1.59
C GLU A 36 -2.49 -12.58 2.10
N LEU A 37 -3.17 -12.40 3.24
CA LEU A 37 -3.36 -11.10 3.86
C LEU A 37 -2.02 -10.45 4.25
N VAL A 38 -1.08 -11.21 4.81
CA VAL A 38 0.25 -10.70 5.18
C VAL A 38 1.06 -10.30 3.94
N GLU A 39 1.02 -11.09 2.87
CA GLU A 39 1.66 -10.75 1.60
C GLU A 39 1.08 -9.47 1.00
N LEU A 40 -0.26 -9.35 1.00
CA LEU A 40 -0.95 -8.16 0.50
C LEU A 40 -0.71 -6.93 1.38
N LEU A 41 -0.55 -7.09 2.69
CA LEU A 41 -0.14 -6.00 3.58
C LEU A 41 1.23 -5.46 3.20
N GLY A 42 2.19 -6.34 2.91
CA GLY A 42 3.52 -5.95 2.41
C GLY A 42 3.44 -5.15 1.12
N PHE A 43 2.61 -5.60 0.17
CA PHE A 43 2.35 -4.87 -1.07
C PHE A 43 1.74 -3.48 -0.83
N MET A 44 0.75 -3.37 0.05
CA MET A 44 0.12 -2.08 0.38
C MET A 44 1.08 -1.11 1.06
N LEU A 45 1.94 -1.61 1.96
CA LEU A 45 2.98 -0.81 2.59
C LEU A 45 4.00 -0.31 1.58
N GLN A 46 4.45 -1.16 0.65
CA GLN A 46 5.36 -0.76 -0.41
C GLN A 46 4.78 0.38 -1.26
N LEU A 47 3.53 0.26 -1.71
CA LEU A 47 2.84 1.34 -2.44
C LEU A 47 2.77 2.63 -1.62
N GLY A 48 2.50 2.52 -0.31
CA GLY A 48 2.50 3.65 0.61
C GLY A 48 3.86 4.34 0.70
N PHE A 49 4.93 3.56 0.85
CA PHE A 49 6.31 4.08 0.92
C PHE A 49 6.73 4.75 -0.39
N GLU A 50 6.46 4.14 -1.54
CA GLU A 50 6.77 4.72 -2.85
C GLU A 50 6.09 6.10 -3.04
N ASN A 51 4.82 6.20 -2.65
CA ASN A 51 4.08 7.46 -2.72
C ASN A 51 4.64 8.52 -1.77
N ILE A 52 4.92 8.16 -0.51
CA ILE A 52 5.50 9.09 0.48
C ILE A 52 6.88 9.57 0.00
N TYR A 53 7.73 8.65 -0.46
CA TYR A 53 9.05 8.97 -0.96
C TYR A 53 9.00 9.94 -2.16
N GLY A 54 8.12 9.69 -3.12
CA GLY A 54 7.91 10.60 -4.25
C GLY A 54 7.46 12.01 -3.83
N ARG A 55 6.57 12.10 -2.83
CA ARG A 55 6.14 13.38 -2.26
C ARG A 55 7.28 14.09 -1.53
N LEU A 56 8.11 13.38 -0.78
CA LEU A 56 9.29 13.94 -0.11
C LEU A 56 10.30 14.50 -1.12
N LEU A 57 10.59 13.74 -2.18
CA LEU A 57 11.52 14.17 -3.24
C LEU A 57 10.99 15.40 -4.00
N THR A 58 9.67 15.51 -4.13
CA THR A 58 9.03 16.71 -4.70
C THR A 58 9.13 17.91 -3.76
N LEU A 59 8.98 17.71 -2.46
CA LEU A 59 9.15 18.76 -1.45
C LEU A 59 10.60 19.25 -1.40
N GLU A 60 11.56 18.33 -1.42
CA GLU A 60 13.00 18.65 -1.45
C GLU A 60 13.33 19.55 -2.65
N LYS A 61 12.87 19.20 -3.85
CA LYS A 61 13.04 20.03 -5.06
C LYS A 61 12.47 21.44 -4.89
N ARG A 62 11.26 21.55 -4.33
CA ARG A 62 10.61 22.85 -4.09
C ARG A 62 11.37 23.70 -3.07
N VAL A 63 11.89 23.09 -2.01
CA VAL A 63 12.72 23.79 -1.01
C VAL A 63 14.00 24.31 -1.66
N MET A 64 14.71 23.49 -2.43
CA MET A 64 15.92 23.92 -3.15
C MET A 64 15.65 25.07 -4.13
N GLU A 65 14.51 25.07 -4.81
CA GLU A 65 14.11 26.17 -5.70
C GLU A 65 13.82 27.47 -4.95
N LEU A 66 13.28 27.40 -3.72
CA LEU A 66 13.04 28.56 -2.87
C LEU A 66 14.34 29.13 -2.31
N GLU A 67 15.27 28.26 -1.87
CA GLU A 67 16.60 28.67 -1.40
C GLU A 67 17.39 29.38 -2.50
N LYS A 68 17.29 28.95 -3.76
CA LYS A 68 17.96 29.62 -4.89
C LYS A 68 17.39 31.00 -5.24
N LYS A 69 16.17 31.31 -4.83
CA LYS A 69 15.49 32.58 -5.12
C LYS A 69 15.62 33.62 -4.00
N THR A 70 16.21 33.23 -2.87
CA THR A 70 16.49 34.09 -1.71
C THR A 70 17.97 34.44 -1.69
#